data_AF-A0A0G0JI35-F1
#
_entry.id   AF-A0A0G0JI35-F1
#
_cell.length_a   1.000
_cell.length_b   1.000
_cell.length_c   1.000
_cell.angle_alpha   90.00
_cell.angle_beta   90.00
_cell.angle_gamma   90.00
#
_symmetry.space_group_name_H-M   'P 1'
#
loop_
_entity.id
_entity.type
_entity.pdbx_description
1 polymer ?
#
loop_
_entity_poly.entity_id
_entity_poly.type
_entity_poly.pdbx_seq_one_letter_code
_entity_poly.pdbx_strand_id
1 'polypeptide(L)'
;MSIKLPKIFLDSGNPDDTKKVKSLLGFLDGQTTNPSLVLKNPEAQKYLSEGKKLTQDELLNLYKQIVTELDTQLKHGGKIFTSSFPVFLKE
;
A
#
# COMPACT_ATOMS: atom_id res chain seq x y z
N MET A 1 -3.47 -16.46 -32.36
CA MET A 1 -4.26 -15.63 -31.43
C MET A 1 -3.45 -15.45 -30.17
N SER A 2 -3.22 -14.21 -29.73
CA SER A 2 -2.56 -13.97 -28.43
C SER A 2 -3.65 -13.92 -27.35
N ILE A 3 -3.55 -14.79 -26.34
CA ILE A 3 -4.46 -14.76 -25.20
C ILE A 3 -4.02 -13.63 -24.28
N LYS A 4 -4.92 -12.67 -24.04
CA LYS A 4 -4.66 -11.58 -23.09
C LYS A 4 -5.01 -12.08 -21.68
N LEU A 5 -4.00 -12.22 -20.83
CA LEU A 5 -4.19 -12.63 -19.44
C LEU A 5 -4.87 -11.50 -18.62
N PRO A 6 -5.68 -11.86 -17.60
CA PRO A 6 -6.21 -10.87 -16.67
C PRO A 6 -5.09 -10.23 -15.87
N LYS A 7 -5.29 -8.97 -15.46
CA LYS A 7 -4.37 -8.26 -14.60
C LYS A 7 -4.61 -8.62 -13.13
N ILE A 8 -3.54 -8.72 -12.35
CA ILE A 8 -3.60 -9.04 -10.92
C ILE A 8 -3.23 -7.80 -10.11
N PHE A 9 -4.19 -7.33 -9.32
CA PHE A 9 -4.00 -6.24 -8.36
C PHE A 9 -4.16 -6.79 -6.94
N LEU A 10 -3.26 -6.37 -6.05
CA LEU A 10 -3.35 -6.68 -4.62
C LEU A 10 -4.14 -5.57 -3.90
N ASP A 11 -5.01 -5.91 -2.96
CA ASP A 11 -5.61 -4.92 -2.05
C ASP A 11 -5.00 -5.07 -0.65
N SER A 12 -4.07 -4.17 -0.29
CA SER A 12 -3.39 -4.23 1.02
C SER A 12 -2.77 -2.88 1.41
N GLY A 13 -2.66 -2.64 2.72
CA GLY A 13 -1.90 -1.54 3.33
C GLY A 13 -0.60 -1.99 4.01
N ASN A 14 -0.18 -3.23 3.81
CA ASN A 14 1.04 -3.79 4.40
C ASN A 14 2.07 -4.13 3.30
N PRO A 15 3.26 -3.50 3.32
CA PRO A 15 4.32 -3.82 2.36
C PRO A 15 4.79 -5.28 2.39
N ASP A 16 4.68 -5.98 3.51
CA ASP A 16 5.07 -7.39 3.56
C ASP A 16 4.09 -8.31 2.82
N ASP A 17 2.81 -7.93 2.70
CA ASP A 17 1.85 -8.65 1.85
C ASP A 17 2.27 -8.54 0.38
N THR A 18 2.69 -7.35 -0.05
CA THR A 18 3.18 -7.09 -1.41
C THR A 18 4.41 -7.92 -1.72
N LYS A 19 5.40 -7.96 -0.80
CA LYS A 19 6.58 -8.82 -0.94
C LYS A 19 6.20 -10.30 -1.07
N LYS A 20 5.32 -10.78 -0.19
CA LYS A 20 4.89 -12.19 -0.15
C LYS A 20 4.18 -12.58 -1.45
N VAL A 21 3.23 -11.77 -1.91
CA VAL A 21 2.48 -12.05 -3.14
C VAL A 21 3.40 -12.02 -4.37
N LYS A 22 4.31 -11.04 -4.47
CA LYS A 22 5.32 -11.03 -5.54
C LYS A 22 6.21 -12.27 -5.51
N SER A 23 6.61 -12.74 -4.32
CA SER A 23 7.40 -13.97 -4.20
C SER A 23 6.64 -15.22 -4.63
N LEU A 24 5.32 -15.26 -4.46
CA LEU A 24 4.48 -16.41 -4.81
C LEU A 24 4.06 -16.41 -6.29
N LEU A 25 3.69 -15.25 -6.83
CA LEU A 25 3.18 -15.12 -8.19
C LEU A 25 4.25 -14.74 -9.22
N GLY A 26 5.39 -14.22 -8.78
CA GLY A 26 6.45 -13.68 -9.64
C GLY A 26 6.13 -12.31 -10.25
N PHE A 27 4.86 -11.89 -10.25
CA PHE A 27 4.42 -10.59 -10.79
C PHE A 27 3.19 -10.03 -10.07
N LEU A 28 3.00 -8.71 -10.20
CA LEU A 28 1.78 -7.96 -9.87
C LEU A 28 1.66 -6.79 -10.86
N ASP A 29 0.45 -6.55 -11.37
CA ASP A 29 0.17 -5.39 -12.26
C ASP A 29 -0.01 -4.09 -11.48
N GLY A 30 -0.21 -4.19 -10.17
CA GLY A 30 -0.33 -3.05 -9.28
C GLY A 30 -0.97 -3.43 -7.95
N GLN A 31 -1.36 -2.40 -7.22
CA GLN A 31 -1.94 -2.52 -5.91
C GLN A 31 -3.00 -1.44 -5.67
N THR A 32 -4.01 -1.77 -4.89
CA THR A 32 -4.94 -0.83 -4.29
C THR A 32 -4.67 -0.74 -2.80
N THR A 33 -4.87 0.45 -2.25
CA THR A 33 -4.85 0.63 -0.80
C THR A 33 -5.79 1.75 -0.40
N ASN A 34 -6.07 1.84 0.90
CA ASN A 34 -6.87 2.89 1.48
C ASN A 34 -6.42 3.16 2.93
N PRO A 35 -6.75 4.33 3.51
CA PRO A 35 -6.36 4.67 4.87
C PRO A 35 -6.74 3.62 5.93
N SER A 36 -7.91 2.98 5.78
CA SER A 36 -8.37 1.95 6.72
C SER A 36 -7.52 0.67 6.67
N LEU A 37 -7.00 0.29 5.50
CA LEU A 37 -6.08 -0.85 5.35
C LEU A 37 -4.69 -0.51 5.89
N VAL A 38 -4.23 0.72 5.70
CA VAL A 38 -2.97 1.20 6.27
C VAL A 38 -3.02 1.20 7.80
N LEU A 39 -4.16 1.53 8.40
CA LEU A 39 -4.35 1.42 9.86
C LEU A 39 -4.25 -0.02 10.40
N LYS A 40 -4.39 -1.04 9.55
CA LYS A 40 -4.14 -2.45 9.93
C LYS A 40 -2.66 -2.84 9.83
N ASN A 41 -1.81 -1.97 9.30
CA ASN A 41 -0.37 -2.20 9.27
C ASN A 41 0.17 -2.38 10.71
N PRO A 42 1.06 -3.35 10.97
CA PRO A 42 1.65 -3.54 12.29
C PRO A 42 2.25 -2.27 12.90
N GLU A 43 2.83 -1.39 12.09
CA GLU A 43 3.35 -0.10 12.53
C GLU A 43 2.23 0.81 13.05
N ALA A 44 1.12 0.93 12.31
CA ALA A 44 -0.06 1.67 12.75
C ALA A 44 -0.70 1.08 14.02
N GLN A 45 -0.73 -0.25 14.11
CA GLN A 45 -1.30 -0.97 15.26
C GLN A 45 -0.49 -0.77 16.56
N LYS A 46 0.82 -0.50 16.47
CA LYS A 46 1.63 -0.15 17.64
C LYS A 46 1.14 1.13 18.30
N TYR A 47 0.84 2.17 17.52
CA TYR A 47 0.31 3.43 18.04
C TYR A 47 -1.04 3.23 18.75
N LEU A 48 -1.93 2.40 18.18
CA LEU A 48 -3.23 2.07 18.77
C LEU A 48 -3.08 1.25 20.07
N SER A 49 -2.16 0.28 20.10
CA SER A 49 -1.93 -0.60 21.24
C SER A 49 -1.33 0.14 22.45
N GLU A 50 -0.55 1.20 22.19
CA GLU A 50 -0.01 2.09 23.22
C GLU A 50 -1.04 3.09 23.77
N GLY A 51 -2.29 3.04 23.29
CA GLY A 51 -3.35 3.99 23.67
C GLY A 51 -3.11 5.41 23.15
N LYS A 52 -2.14 5.60 22.24
CA LYS A 52 -1.85 6.89 21.62
C LYS A 52 -2.88 7.19 20.55
N LYS A 53 -3.50 8.35 20.65
CA LYS A 53 -4.31 8.90 19.56
C LYS A 53 -3.36 9.60 18.60
N LEU A 54 -3.30 9.11 17.35
CA LEU A 54 -2.61 9.81 16.29
C LEU A 54 -3.35 11.11 15.98
N THR A 55 -2.61 12.20 15.92
CA THR A 55 -3.08 13.43 15.29
C THR A 55 -3.32 13.20 13.79
N GLN A 56 -4.06 14.11 13.16
CA GLN A 56 -4.29 14.05 11.73
C GLN A 56 -2.96 14.06 10.93
N ASP A 57 -2.00 14.88 11.33
CA ASP A 57 -0.72 15.01 10.63
C ASP A 57 0.15 13.74 10.77
N GLU A 58 0.16 13.14 11.96
CA GLU A 58 0.88 11.86 12.18
C GLU A 58 0.26 10.73 11.35
N LEU A 59 -1.07 10.67 11.29
CA LEU A 59 -1.77 9.68 10.47
C LEU A 59 -1.47 9.87 8.98
N LEU A 60 -1.45 11.13 8.51
CA LEU A 60 -1.12 11.45 7.12
C LEU A 60 0.33 11.11 6.78
N ASN A 61 1.27 11.40 7.66
CA ASN A 61 2.68 11.05 7.48
C ASN A 61 2.89 9.54 7.44
N LEU A 62 2.28 8.81 8.38
CA LEU A 62 2.31 7.34 8.39
C LEU A 62 1.74 6.76 7.09
N TYR A 63 0.61 7.29 6.63
CA TYR A 63 0.01 6.89 5.36
C TYR A 63 0.94 7.16 4.17
N LYS A 64 1.55 8.35 4.10
CA LYS A 64 2.51 8.72 3.05
C LYS A 64 3.72 7.78 3.06
N GLN A 65 4.26 7.45 4.23
CA GLN A 65 5.41 6.55 4.36
C GLN A 65 5.10 5.16 3.83
N ILE A 66 3.97 4.58 4.26
CA ILE A 66 3.56 3.24 3.85
C ILE A 66 3.28 3.19 2.34
N VAL A 67 2.55 4.16 1.79
CA VAL A 67 2.28 4.23 0.34
C VAL A 67 3.57 4.38 -0.46
N THR A 68 4.53 5.17 0.01
CA THR A 68 5.85 5.34 -0.65
C THR A 68 6.66 4.03 -0.63
N GLU A 69 6.61 3.27 0.46
CA GLU A 69 7.25 1.96 0.52
C GLU A 69 6.58 0.96 -0.44
N LEU A 70 5.25 0.91 -0.46
CA LEU A 70 4.49 0.10 -1.41
C LEU A 70 4.88 0.44 -2.86
N ASP A 71 5.00 1.73 -3.19
CA ASP A 71 5.36 2.18 -4.55
C ASP A 71 6.76 1.70 -4.94
N THR A 72 7.71 1.82 -4.00
CA THR A 72 9.09 1.36 -4.18
C THR A 72 9.15 -0.14 -4.45
N GLN A 73 8.29 -0.94 -3.82
CA GLN A 73 8.24 -2.38 -4.03
C GLN A 73 7.59 -2.79 -5.35
N LEU A 74 6.80 -1.91 -5.97
CA LEU A 74 6.15 -2.17 -7.27
C LEU A 74 7.00 -1.73 -8.47
N LYS A 75 8.19 -1.15 -8.25
CA LYS A 75 9.11 -0.75 -9.34
C LYS A 75 9.27 -1.89 -10.36
N HIS A 76 9.12 -1.53 -11.64
CA HIS A 76 8.81 -2.34 -12.86
C HIS A 76 7.36 -2.28 -13.38
N GLY A 77 6.67 -1.14 -13.23
CA GLY A 77 5.45 -0.83 -14.01
C GLY A 77 4.12 -1.06 -13.29
N GLY A 78 4.15 -1.47 -12.01
CA GLY A 78 2.96 -1.54 -11.17
C GLY A 78 2.45 -0.14 -10.79
N LYS A 79 1.13 0.03 -10.70
CA LYS A 79 0.48 1.28 -10.24
C LYS A 79 -0.16 1.08 -8.89
N ILE A 80 -0.03 2.08 -8.00
CA ILE A 80 -0.84 2.16 -6.78
C ILE A 80 -2.06 3.03 -7.02
N PHE A 81 -3.23 2.50 -6.65
CA PHE A 81 -4.47 3.26 -6.62
C PHE A 81 -4.91 3.45 -5.17
N THR A 82 -5.07 4.70 -4.75
CA THR A 82 -5.59 5.06 -3.43
C THR A 82 -7.05 5.51 -3.57
N SER A 83 -7.97 4.91 -2.81
CA SER A 83 -9.42 5.22 -2.93
C SER A 83 -9.83 6.53 -2.24
N SER A 84 -8.96 7.11 -1.42
CA SER A 84 -9.20 8.34 -0.67
C SER A 84 -7.84 8.95 -0.30
N PHE A 85 -7.74 10.28 -0.37
CA PHE A 85 -6.51 11.09 -0.43
C PHE A 85 -5.86 11.19 -1.81
N PRO A 86 -6.24 12.21 -2.61
CA PRO A 86 -5.38 12.67 -3.68
C PRO A 86 -4.14 13.31 -3.05
N VAL A 87 -3.05 13.42 -3.81
CA VAL A 87 -1.90 14.29 -3.50
C VAL A 87 -0.89 13.76 -2.47
N PHE A 88 -0.06 12.78 -2.82
CA PHE A 88 1.30 12.70 -2.26
C PHE A 88 2.39 12.23 -3.25
N LEU A 89 2.04 11.98 -4.52
CA LEU A 89 2.99 11.53 -5.56
C LEU A 89 3.34 12.62 -6.59
N LYS A 90 3.25 13.89 -6.19
CA LYS A 90 3.75 15.04 -6.98
C LYS A 90 4.38 16.06 -6.03
N GLU A 91 5.64 15.82 -5.69
CA GLU A 91 6.62 16.86 -5.40
C GLU A 91 7.89 16.54 -6.21
#